data_AF-A0AA39JF98-F1
#
_entry.id   AF-A0AA39JF98-F1
#
_cell.length_a   1.000
_cell.length_b   1.000
_cell.length_c   1.000
_cell.angle_alpha   90.00
_cell.angle_beta   90.00
_cell.angle_gamma   90.00
#
_symmetry.space_group_name_H-M   'P 1'
#
loop_
_entity.id
_entity.type
_entity.pdbx_description
1 polymer ?
#
loop_
_entity_poly.entity_id
_entity_poly.type
_entity_poly.pdbx_seq_one_letter_code
_entity_poly.pdbx_strand_id
1 'polypeptide(L)'
;MIARNDRLKAVGYVEQAVGVIEGSVGSDEPYPMDERFWLLSTAYNVGFECLESSAFDEAKRWFESSTVICRYVPGGKERAEKISDTYTRLLERCSTG
;
A
#
# COMPACT_ATOMS: atom_id res chain seq x y z
N MET A 1 5.62 16.60 -5.62
CA MET A 1 6.29 15.28 -5.59
C MET A 1 7.01 15.14 -4.26
N ILE A 2 6.67 14.13 -3.45
CA ILE A 2 7.37 13.84 -2.18
C ILE A 2 8.81 13.42 -2.51
N ALA A 3 9.80 13.95 -1.79
CA ALA A 3 11.19 13.59 -2.04
C ALA A 3 11.43 12.10 -1.76
N ARG A 4 12.32 11.45 -2.53
CA ARG A 4 12.57 10.00 -2.44
C ARG A 4 12.87 9.54 -1.01
N ASN A 5 13.71 10.28 -0.29
CA ASN A 5 14.09 9.95 1.08
C ASN A 5 12.89 10.02 2.04
N ASP A 6 11.95 10.94 1.78
CA ASP A 6 10.73 11.08 2.58
C ASP A 6 9.75 9.94 2.28
N ARG A 7 9.66 9.49 1.02
CA ARG A 7 8.87 8.30 0.65
C ARG A 7 9.40 7.02 1.30
N LEU A 8 10.71 6.82 1.33
CA LEU A 8 11.32 5.64 1.97
C LEU A 8 11.09 5.61 3.49
N LYS A 9 11.09 6.78 4.15
CA LYS A 9 10.71 6.87 5.56
C LYS A 9 9.21 6.63 5.74
N ALA A 10 8.39 7.23 4.89
CA ALA A 10 6.94 7.10 4.95
C ALA A 10 6.49 5.64 4.80
N VAL A 11 7.05 4.87 3.86
CA VAL A 11 6.68 3.45 3.72
C VAL A 11 7.04 2.65 4.97
N GLY A 12 8.15 2.97 5.65
CA GLY A 12 8.51 2.36 6.93
C GLY A 12 7.48 2.65 8.04
N TYR A 13 6.93 3.87 8.10
CA TYR A 13 5.85 4.18 9.04
C TYR A 13 4.54 3.47 8.69
N VAL A 14 4.23 3.29 7.41
CA VAL A 14 3.06 2.51 6.97
C VAL A 14 3.22 1.03 7.35
N GLU A 15 4.39 0.44 7.15
CA GLU A 15 4.70 -0.93 7.57
C GLU A 15 4.57 -1.10 9.10
N GLN A 16 5.01 -0.11 9.89
CA GLN A 16 4.79 -0.10 11.34
C GLN A 16 3.31 0.01 11.70
N ALA A 17 2.55 0.89 11.02
CA ALA A 17 1.12 1.04 11.24
C ALA A 17 0.36 -0.26 10.96
N VAL A 18 0.76 -1.04 9.96
CA VAL A 18 0.22 -2.39 9.71
C VAL A 18 0.38 -3.29 10.92
N GLY A 19 1.56 -3.29 11.57
CA GLY A 19 1.78 -4.05 12.80
C GLY A 19 0.88 -3.61 13.96
N VAL A 20 0.63 -2.30 14.09
CA VAL A 20 -0.31 -1.77 15.09
C VAL A 20 -1.76 -2.18 14.77
N ILE A 21 -2.17 -2.12 13.50
CA ILE A 21 -3.50 -2.57 13.06
C ILE A 21 -3.70 -4.04 13.43
N GLU A 22 -2.75 -4.89 13.07
CA GLU A 22 -2.78 -6.34 13.36
C GLU A 22 -2.90 -6.61 14.86
N GLY A 23 -2.07 -5.94 15.68
CA GLY A 23 -2.10 -6.07 17.13
C GLY A 23 -3.40 -5.55 17.79
N SER A 24 -4.14 -4.66 17.11
CA SER A 24 -5.40 -4.09 17.61
C SER A 24 -6.64 -4.91 17.22
N VAL A 25 -6.52 -5.95 16.39
CA VAL A 25 -7.66 -6.75 15.94
C VAL A 25 -8.34 -7.43 17.12
N GLY A 26 -9.64 -7.16 17.30
CA GLY A 26 -10.43 -7.73 18.40
C GLY A 26 -10.21 -7.06 19.76
N SER A 27 -9.43 -5.97 19.82
CA SER A 27 -9.33 -5.13 21.01
C SER A 27 -10.55 -4.21 21.16
N ASP A 28 -10.74 -3.66 22.36
CA ASP A 28 -11.79 -2.66 22.64
C ASP A 28 -11.51 -1.30 21.97
N GLU A 29 -10.26 -1.07 21.55
CA GLU A 29 -9.78 0.14 20.87
C GLU A 29 -9.09 -0.23 19.54
N PRO A 30 -9.85 -0.74 18.55
CA PRO A 30 -9.27 -1.13 17.27
C PRO A 30 -8.70 0.10 16.54
N TYR A 31 -7.64 -0.10 15.76
CA TYR A 31 -7.07 0.98 14.94
C TYR A 31 -8.16 1.63 14.05
N PRO A 32 -8.28 2.97 13.98
CA PRO A 32 -9.41 3.63 13.35
C PRO A 32 -9.62 3.22 11.88
N MET A 33 -10.86 2.99 11.48
CA MET A 33 -11.18 2.44 10.15
C MET A 33 -10.88 3.43 9.01
N ASP A 34 -11.16 4.71 9.24
CA ASP A 34 -10.82 5.82 8.34
C ASP A 34 -9.30 5.92 8.12
N GLU A 35 -8.51 5.78 9.17
CA GLU A 35 -7.04 5.74 9.08
C GLU A 35 -6.56 4.54 8.26
N ARG A 36 -7.19 3.36 8.40
CA ARG A 36 -6.87 2.20 7.55
C ARG A 36 -7.14 2.49 6.07
N PHE A 37 -8.27 3.13 5.76
CA PHE A 37 -8.58 3.54 4.39
C PHE A 37 -7.60 4.59 3.87
N TRP A 38 -7.22 5.55 4.70
CA TRP A 38 -6.22 6.55 4.34
C TRP A 38 -4.85 5.92 4.05
N LEU A 39 -4.39 5.00 4.91
CA LEU A 39 -3.16 4.24 4.69
C LEU A 39 -3.22 3.40 3.41
N LEU A 40 -4.33 2.72 3.16
CA LEU A 40 -4.54 1.94 1.94
C LEU A 40 -4.42 2.80 0.68
N SER A 41 -5.18 3.90 0.63
CA SER A 41 -5.17 4.81 -0.51
C SER A 41 -3.81 5.47 -0.71
N THR A 42 -3.14 5.85 0.38
CA THR A 42 -1.80 6.43 0.34
C THR A 42 -0.79 5.43 -0.22
N ALA A 43 -0.75 4.22 0.34
CA ALA A 43 0.19 3.20 -0.09
C ALA A 43 -0.02 2.82 -1.57
N TYR A 44 -1.27 2.67 -2.01
CA TYR A 44 -1.57 2.38 -3.40
C TYR A 44 -1.15 3.52 -4.35
N ASN A 45 -1.52 4.77 -4.05
CA ASN A 45 -1.23 5.90 -4.92
C ASN A 45 0.27 6.18 -5.02
N VAL A 46 1.00 6.12 -3.89
CA VAL A 46 2.46 6.30 -3.91
C VAL A 46 3.15 5.12 -4.60
N GLY A 47 2.64 3.90 -4.45
CA GLY A 47 3.12 2.75 -5.21
C GLY A 47 2.98 2.95 -6.72
N PHE A 48 1.85 3.51 -7.16
CA PHE A 48 1.62 3.88 -8.56
C PHE A 48 2.56 4.99 -9.04
N GLU A 49 2.75 6.06 -8.27
CA GLU A 49 3.74 7.12 -8.61
C GLU A 49 5.16 6.57 -8.74
N CYS A 50 5.58 5.72 -7.80
CA CYS A 50 6.88 5.05 -7.86
C CYS A 50 7.01 4.19 -9.13
N LEU A 51 5.95 3.48 -9.50
CA LEU A 51 5.93 2.65 -10.70
C LEU A 51 6.05 3.49 -11.98
N GLU A 52 5.28 4.56 -12.12
CA GLU A 52 5.37 5.49 -13.26
C GLU A 52 6.77 6.12 -13.39
N SER A 53 7.48 6.28 -12.26
CA SER A 53 8.87 6.77 -12.23
C SER A 53 9.94 5.67 -12.36
N SER A 54 9.55 4.42 -12.63
CA SER A 54 10.44 3.25 -12.69
C SER A 54 11.23 2.96 -11.39
N ALA A 55 10.74 3.44 -10.24
CA ALA A 55 11.29 3.14 -8.92
C ALA A 55 10.71 1.81 -8.40
N PHE A 56 11.05 0.71 -9.06
CA PHE A 56 10.39 -0.59 -8.87
C PHE A 56 10.47 -1.15 -7.44
N ASP A 57 11.63 -1.05 -6.80
CA ASP A 57 11.80 -1.52 -5.42
C ASP A 57 10.91 -0.74 -4.43
N GLU A 58 10.77 0.57 -4.64
CA GLU A 58 9.87 1.41 -3.84
C GLU A 58 8.42 1.04 -4.13
N ALA A 59 8.04 0.94 -5.41
CA ALA A 59 6.69 0.59 -5.84
C ALA A 59 6.24 -0.75 -5.23
N LYS A 60 7.11 -1.77 -5.25
CA LYS A 60 6.84 -3.09 -4.66
C LYS A 60 6.48 -2.98 -3.17
N ARG A 61 7.28 -2.28 -2.36
CA ARG A 61 7.01 -2.14 -0.92
C ARG A 61 5.67 -1.44 -0.65
N TRP A 62 5.37 -0.41 -1.43
CA TRP A 62 4.12 0.32 -1.33
C TRP A 62 2.90 -0.55 -1.71
N PHE A 63 2.99 -1.32 -2.79
CA PHE A 63 1.93 -2.25 -3.19
C PHE A 63 1.76 -3.40 -2.20
N GLU A 64 2.84 -3.97 -1.68
CA GLU A 64 2.79 -5.00 -0.64
C GLU A 64 2.08 -4.48 0.61
N SER A 65 2.46 -3.29 1.08
CA SER A 65 1.80 -2.62 2.21
C SER A 65 0.30 -2.41 1.96
N SER A 66 -0.07 -1.87 0.79
CA SER A 66 -1.47 -1.69 0.40
C SER A 66 -2.26 -3.00 0.38
N THR A 67 -1.64 -4.09 -0.09
CA THR A 67 -2.25 -5.42 -0.16
C THR A 67 -2.46 -6.01 1.23
N VAL A 68 -1.53 -5.80 2.16
CA VAL A 68 -1.69 -6.24 3.55
C VAL A 68 -2.81 -5.46 4.23
N ILE A 69 -2.88 -4.13 4.04
CA ILE A 69 -3.93 -3.28 4.64
C ILE A 69 -5.33 -3.70 4.18
N CYS A 70 -5.48 -4.21 2.95
CA CYS A 70 -6.76 -4.75 2.47
C CYS A 70 -7.37 -5.78 3.42
N ARG A 71 -6.60 -6.57 4.16
CA ARG A 71 -7.12 -7.55 5.12
C ARG A 71 -7.90 -6.92 6.28
N TYR A 72 -7.67 -5.63 6.54
CA TYR A 72 -8.19 -4.92 7.70
C TYR A 72 -9.25 -3.87 7.36
N VAL A 73 -9.74 -3.83 6.11
CA VAL A 73 -10.81 -2.92 5.66
C VAL A 73 -12.00 -3.68 5.03
N PRO A 74 -13.23 -3.14 5.11
CA PRO A 74 -14.39 -3.69 4.40
C PRO A 74 -14.17 -3.76 2.88
N GLY A 75 -14.59 -4.87 2.26
CA GLY A 75 -14.39 -5.13 0.83
C GLY A 75 -12.91 -5.36 0.47
N GLY A 76 -12.06 -5.66 1.45
CA GLY A 76 -10.63 -5.85 1.30
C GLY A 76 -10.22 -6.81 0.19
N LYS A 77 -10.92 -7.94 0.05
CA LYS A 77 -10.62 -8.94 -0.97
C LYS A 77 -10.74 -8.38 -2.39
N GLU A 78 -11.86 -7.73 -2.71
CA GLU A 78 -12.10 -7.11 -4.02
C GLU A 78 -11.09 -5.98 -4.31
N ARG A 79 -10.69 -5.25 -3.26
CA ARG A 79 -9.66 -4.20 -3.37
C ARG A 79 -8.29 -4.80 -3.65
N ALA A 80 -7.90 -5.86 -2.95
CA ALA A 80 -6.63 -6.56 -3.19
C ALA A 80 -6.54 -7.12 -4.61
N GLU A 81 -7.64 -7.68 -5.13
CA GLU A 81 -7.74 -8.14 -6.53
C GLU A 81 -7.50 -6.98 -7.51
N LYS A 82 -8.14 -5.82 -7.32
CA LYS A 82 -7.92 -4.63 -8.16
C LYS A 82 -6.48 -4.10 -8.10
N ILE A 83 -5.85 -4.13 -6.92
CA ILE A 83 -4.46 -3.71 -6.74
C ILE A 83 -3.53 -4.65 -7.50
N SER A 84 -3.74 -5.97 -7.36
CA SER A 84 -2.98 -7.00 -8.07
C SER A 84 -3.13 -6.90 -9.58
N ASP A 85 -4.35 -6.70 -10.08
CA ASP A 85 -4.62 -6.52 -11.51
C ASP A 85 -3.92 -5.29 -12.06
N THR A 86 -3.96 -4.18 -11.32
CA THR A 86 -3.32 -2.93 -11.72
C THR A 86 -1.81 -3.07 -11.75
N TYR A 87 -1.22 -3.67 -10.71
CA TYR A 87 0.21 -3.95 -10.63
C TYR A 87 0.69 -4.84 -11.79
N THR A 88 -0.05 -5.92 -12.08
CA THR A 88 0.30 -6.87 -13.15
C THR A 88 0.25 -6.21 -14.53
N ARG A 89 -0.82 -5.46 -14.84
CA ARG A 89 -0.96 -4.75 -16.12
C ARG A 89 0.12 -3.69 -16.34
N LEU A 90 0.63 -3.10 -15.25
CA LEU A 90 1.68 -2.09 -15.33
C LEU A 90 3.07 -2.72 -15.46
N LEU A 91 3.33 -3.87 -14.83
CA LEU A 91 4.57 -4.64 -15.01
C LEU A 91 4.73 -5.14 -16.46
N GLU A 92 3.65 -5.61 -17.07
CA GLU A 92 3.66 -6.05 -18.47
C GLU A 92 4.09 -4.92 -19.43
N ARG A 93 3.68 -3.67 -19.16
CA ARG A 93 4.08 -2.49 -19.93
C ARG A 93 5.55 -2.06 -19.74
N CYS A 94 6.18 -2.42 -18.63
CA CYS A 94 7.60 -2.16 -18.39
C CYS A 94 8.52 -3.20 -19.04
N SER A 95 8.03 -4.43 -19.27
CA SER A 95 8.81 -5.51 -19.91
C SER A 95 8.93 -5.41 -21.44
N THR A 96 8.25 -4.44 -22.06
CA THR A 96 8.25 -4.19 -23.51
C THR A 96 9.01 -2.91 -23.91
N GLY A 97 9.72 -2.28 -22.98
CA GLY A 97 10.56 -1.08 -23.19
C GLY A 97 12.04 -1.38 -23.23
#